data_AF-A0A2V8XGH8-F1
#
_entry.id   AF-A0A2V8XGH8-F1
#
_cell.length_a   1.000
_cell.length_b   1.000
_cell.length_c   1.000
_cell.angle_alpha   90.00
_cell.angle_beta   90.00
_cell.angle_gamma   90.00
#
_symmetry.space_group_name_H-M   'P 1'
#
loop_
_entity.id
_entity.type
_entity.pdbx_description
1 polymer ?
#
loop_
_entity_poly.entity_id
_entity_poly.type
_entity_poly.pdbx_seq_one_letter_code
_entity_poly.pdbx_strand_id
1 'polypeptide(L)' 'MNFAKIVFWVAGIWGFLVLTPLYFMLDIIGQKDPPPITHPGFFYGFVGVALVWQVVFIIVATDPVRYRPLMIPSILEKVS' A
#
# COMPACT_ATOMS: atom_id res chain seq x y z
N MET A 1 -4.56 9.80 -20.35
CA MET A 1 -4.93 10.22 -18.98
C MET A 1 -3.67 10.52 -18.18
N ASN A 2 -3.04 11.67 -18.40
CA ASN A 2 -1.74 11.98 -17.79
C ASN A 2 -1.83 12.16 -16.28
N PHE A 3 -2.91 12.78 -15.79
CA PHE A 3 -3.15 12.95 -14.36
C PHE A 3 -3.19 11.60 -13.62
N ALA A 4 -4.07 10.68 -14.05
CA ALA A 4 -4.18 9.36 -13.42
C ALA A 4 -2.84 8.61 -13.46
N LYS A 5 -2.10 8.66 -14.58
CA LYS A 5 -0.76 8.06 -14.68
C LYS A 5 0.18 8.56 -13.58
N ILE A 6 0.28 9.88 -13.41
CA ILE A 6 1.17 10.49 -12.41
C ILE A 6 0.71 10.12 -11.00
N VAL A 7 -0.59 10.24 -10.71
CA VAL A 7 -1.16 9.92 -9.39
C VAL A 7 -0.86 8.49 -8.99
N PHE A 8 -1.12 7.52 -9.88
CA PHE A 8 -0.89 6.10 -9.58
C PHE A 8 0.59 5.74 -9.45
N TRP A 9 1.48 6.38 -10.23
CA TRP A 9 2.93 6.22 -10.03
C TRP A 9 3.39 6.74 -8.67
N VAL A 10 2.99 7.96 -8.32
CA VAL A 10 3.35 8.59 -7.04
C VAL A 10 2.79 7.78 -5.88
N ALA A 11 1.52 7.35 -5.96
CA ALA A 11 0.89 6.54 -4.92
C ALA A 11 1.62 5.21 -4.71
N GLY A 12 1.93 4.47 -5.79
CA GLY A 12 2.64 3.20 -5.70
C GLY A 12 4.04 3.35 -5.10
N ILE A 13 4.83 4.33 -5.57
CA ILE A 13 6.17 4.60 -5.04
C ILE A 13 6.11 4.99 -3.57
N TRP A 14 5.21 5.90 -3.21
CA TRP A 14 5.01 6.34 -1.84
C TRP A 14 4.62 5.18 -0.92
N GLY A 15 3.71 4.32 -1.38
CA GLY A 15 3.30 3.14 -0.64
C GLY A 15 4.45 2.17 -0.37
N PHE A 16 5.31 1.91 -1.36
CA PHE A 16 6.52 1.10 -1.12
C PHE A 16 7.45 1.74 -0.09
N LEU A 17 7.69 3.05 -0.19
CA LEU A 17 8.59 3.75 0.73
C LEU A 17 8.08 3.71 2.18
N VAL A 18 6.76 3.80 2.40
CA VAL A 18 6.18 3.82 3.75
C VAL A 18 5.92 2.41 4.30
N LEU A 19 5.49 1.46 3.46
CA LEU A 19 5.09 0.12 3.92
C LEU A 19 6.28 -0.82 4.08
N THR A 20 7.30 -0.75 3.23
CA THR A 20 8.46 -1.66 3.32
C THR A 20 9.20 -1.57 4.66
N PRO A 21 9.44 -0.38 5.25
CA PRO A 21 10.04 -0.28 6.58
C PRO A 21 9.24 -0.99 7.68
N LEU A 22 7.91 -1.12 7.54
CA LEU A 22 7.07 -1.76 8.57
C LEU A 22 7.46 -3.21 8.83
N TYR A 23 8.05 -3.92 7.84
CA TYR A 23 8.58 -5.26 8.06
C TYR A 23 9.65 -5.35 9.15
N PHE A 24 10.32 -4.25 9.45
CA PHE A 24 11.43 -4.20 10.41
C PHE A 24 11.07 -3.42 11.68
N MET A 25 9.84 -2.89 11.78
CA MET A 25 9.43 -1.98 12.85
C MET A 25 8.51 -2.60 13.90
N LEU A 26 8.18 -3.89 13.81
CA LEU A 26 7.25 -4.57 14.73
C LEU A 26 7.59 -4.31 16.21
N ASP A 27 8.85 -4.52 16.61
CA ASP A 27 9.28 -4.33 17.99
C ASP A 27 9.27 -2.85 18.42
N ILE A 28 9.68 -1.96 17.51
CA ILE A 28 9.68 -0.51 17.76
C ILE A 28 8.25 -0.01 17.99
N ILE A 29 7.30 -0.50 17.18
CA ILE A 29 5.88 -0.17 17.32
C ILE A 29 5.35 -0.73 18.64
N GLY A 30 5.63 -2.00 18.97
CA GLY A 30 5.16 -2.61 20.21
C GLY A 30 5.70 -1.94 21.48
N GLN A 31 6.85 -1.27 21.41
CA GLN A 31 7.41 -0.50 22.52
C GLN A 31 6.87 0.94 22.59
N LYS A 32 6.72 1.60 21.43
CA LYS A 32 6.33 3.01 21.36
C LYS A 32 4.82 3.24 21.42
N ASP A 33 4.03 2.24 21.03
CA ASP A 33 2.58 2.28 21.00
C ASP A 33 1.99 1.04 21.70
N PRO A 34 2.11 0.95 23.03
CA PRO A 34 1.64 -0.20 23.78
C PRO A 34 0.10 -0.33 23.74
N PRO A 35 -0.45 -1.55 23.75
CA PRO A 35 0.22 -2.81 24.06
C PRO A 35 1.01 -3.44 22.90
N PRO A 36 2.06 -4.23 23.18
CA PRO A 36 2.83 -4.91 22.14
C PRO A 36 1.96 -5.77 21.22
N ILE A 37 2.36 -5.86 19.95
CA ILE A 37 1.70 -6.70 18.94
C ILE A 37 1.85 -8.17 19.35
N THR A 38 0.75 -8.79 19.80
CA THR A 38 0.73 -10.19 20.24
C THR A 38 0.55 -11.19 19.11
N HIS A 39 0.06 -10.73 17.95
CA HIS A 39 -0.22 -11.57 16.78
C HIS A 39 0.50 -11.01 15.54
N PRO A 40 1.82 -11.23 15.40
CA PRO A 40 2.61 -10.68 14.30
C PRO A 40 2.14 -11.13 12.92
N GLY A 41 1.47 -12.29 12.82
CA GLY A 41 0.89 -12.77 11.56
C GLY A 41 -0.12 -11.80 10.94
N PHE A 42 -0.98 -11.16 11.75
CA PHE A 42 -1.93 -10.16 11.23
C PHE A 42 -1.21 -8.89 10.79
N PHE A 43 -0.19 -8.45 11.54
CA PHE A 43 0.61 -7.28 11.19
C PHE A 43 1.33 -7.47 9.85
N TYR A 44 2.08 -8.56 9.69
CA TYR A 44 2.78 -8.85 8.44
C TYR A 44 1.83 -9.19 7.29
N GLY A 45 0.69 -9.82 7.59
CA GLY A 45 -0.38 -10.05 6.62
C GLY A 45 -0.93 -8.74 6.05
N PHE A 46 -1.22 -7.78 6.92
CA PHE A 46 -1.66 -6.44 6.52
C PHE A 46 -0.61 -5.73 5.67
N VAL A 47 0.65 -5.67 6.14
CA VAL A 47 1.75 -5.03 5.41
C VAL A 47 1.94 -5.67 4.02
N GLY A 48 1.87 -7.00 3.95
CA GLY A 48 1.97 -7.74 2.69
C GLY A 48 0.85 -7.41 1.72
N VAL A 49 -0.42 -7.45 2.17
CA VAL A 49 -1.57 -7.11 1.33
C VAL A 49 -1.49 -5.66 0.86
N ALA A 50 -1.12 -4.72 1.74
CA ALA A 50 -0.97 -3.31 1.40
C ALA A 50 0.13 -3.08 0.35
N LEU A 51 1.23 -3.84 0.39
CA LEU A 51 2.30 -3.79 -0.62
C LEU A 51 1.86 -4.35 -1.97
N VAL A 52 1.05 -5.42 -1.99
CA VAL A 52 0.49 -5.96 -3.24
C VAL A 52 -0.35 -4.91 -3.96
N TRP A 53 -1.10 -4.09 -3.23
CA TRP A 53 -1.86 -2.97 -3.83
C TRP A 53 -0.97 -1.92 -4.49
N GLN A 54 0.25 -1.70 -4.01
CA GLN A 54 1.19 -0.77 -4.66
C GLN A 54 1.61 -1.28 -6.04
N VAL A 55 1.72 -2.61 -6.21
CA VAL A 55 1.93 -3.23 -7.53
C VAL A 55 0.75 -2.97 -8.45
N VAL A 56 -0.48 -3.09 -7.93
CA VAL A 56 -1.71 -2.76 -8.69
C VAL A 56 -1.69 -1.31 -9.15
N PHE A 57 -1.26 -0.37 -8.29
CA PHE A 57 -1.15 1.03 -8.67
C PHE A 57 -0.14 1.26 -9.78
N ILE A 58 1.03 0.63 -9.71
CA ILE A 58 2.04 0.71 -10.78
C ILE A 58 1.47 0.14 -12.09
N ILE A 59 0.75 -0.99 -12.05
CA ILE A 59 0.09 -1.57 -13.23
C ILE A 59 -0.90 -0.57 -13.84
N VAL A 60 -1.78 0.02 -13.04
CA VAL A 60 -2.72 1.07 -13.49
C VAL A 60 -1.97 2.26 -14.09
N ALA A 61 -0.82 2.62 -13.55
CA ALA A 61 0.00 3.72 -14.03
C ALA A 61 0.65 3.45 -15.40
N THR A 62 0.87 2.19 -15.78
CA THR A 62 1.43 1.84 -17.12
C THR A 62 0.47 2.18 -18.25
N ASP A 63 -0.82 1.85 -18.08
CA ASP A 63 -1.90 2.14 -19.02
C ASP A 63 -3.21 2.46 -18.29
N PRO A 64 -3.41 3.73 -17.85
CA PRO A 64 -4.58 4.10 -17.08
C PRO A 64 -5.89 3.99 -17.86
N VAL A 65 -5.85 3.94 -19.19
CA VAL A 65 -7.06 3.82 -20.02
C VAL A 65 -7.52 2.37 -20.02
N ARG A 66 -6.60 1.43 -20.26
CA ARG A 66 -6.88 -0.01 -20.22
C ARG A 66 -7.32 -0.48 -18.83
N TYR A 67 -6.71 0.05 -17.78
CA TYR A 67 -6.95 -0.38 -16.40
C TYR A 67 -7.96 0.49 -15.63
N ARG A 68 -8.80 1.27 -16.32
CA ARG A 68 -9.86 2.09 -15.70
C ARG A 68 -10.72 1.36 -14.65
N PRO A 69 -11.17 0.11 -14.87
CA PRO A 69 -11.97 -0.60 -13.87
C PRO A 69 -11.25 -0.80 -12.53
N LEU A 70 -9.92 -0.89 -12.53
CA LEU A 70 -9.11 -1.05 -11.32
C LEU A 70 -8.99 0.24 -10.50
N MET A 71 -9.39 1.40 -11.04
CA MET A 71 -9.35 2.66 -10.30
C MET A 71 -10.37 2.69 -9.16
N ILE A 72 -11.56 2.10 -9.34
CA ILE A 72 -12.59 2.04 -8.29
C ILE A 72 -12.07 1.29 -7.05
N PRO A 73 -11.59 0.04 -7.15
CA PRO A 73 -11.07 -0.65 -5.97
C PRO A 73 -9.78 -0.02 -5.44
N SER A 74 -8.99 0.66 -6.28
CA SER A 74 -7.83 1.44 -5.81
C SER A 74 -8.23 2.62 -4.93
N ILE A 75 -9.34 3.29 -5.25
CA ILE A 75 -9.89 4.35 -4.40
C ILE A 75 -10.42 3.77 -3.09
N LEU A 76 -11.11 2.63 -3.15
CA LEU A 76 -11.62 1.96 -1.95
C LEU A 76 -10.50 1.56 -1.00
N GLU A 77 -9.38 1.04 -1.51
CA GLU A 77 -8.20 0.71 -0.69
C GLU A 77 -7.62 1.93 0.03
N LYS A 78 -7.64 3.11 -0.61
CA LYS A 78 -7.07 4.33 0.00
C LYS A 78 -7.99 4.98 1.03
N VAL A 79 -9.29 4.69 1.01
CA VAL A 79 -10.29 5.32 1.90
C VAL A 79 -10.58 4.46 3.13
N SER A 80 -10.34 3.15 3.08
CA SER A 80 -10.46 2.23 4.22
C SER A 80 -9.33 2.40 5.24
#